data_AF-A0A4U7CWX0-F1
#
_entry.id   AF-A0A4U7CWX0-F1
#
_cell.length_a   1.000
_cell.length_b   1.000
_cell.length_c   1.000
_cell.angle_alpha   90.00
_cell.angle_beta   90.00
_cell.angle_gamma   90.00
#
_symmetry.space_group_name_H-M   'P 1'
#
loop_
_entity.id
_entity.type
_entity.pdbx_description
1 polymer ?
#
loop_
_entity_poly.entity_id
_entity_poly.type
_entity_poly.pdbx_seq_one_letter_code
_entity_poly.pdbx_strand_id
1 'polypeptide(L)'
;LVLSDRDAGEHRLAIPGLLAASAVHQHLIRRGLRGRCALILEAADACTVHHLCTLLGYGTDAIHPYLALATAAATTDDDVDPETAVRHYIAALENGLRKVMAKMGIATLESYKGAQLFEALGLDGDLVDRHFTGTASRLGGAGLAELEADLRARHREAYGERPAGAVFLPVGGMHYWRRDAEHHDWNPDTLGLLQAAARQDNAAIYREFADRVNA
;
A
#
# COMPACT_ATOMS: atom_id res chain seq x y z
N LEU A 1 20.76 -11.34 3.40
CA LEU A 1 20.75 -10.05 2.69
C LEU A 1 19.72 -9.17 3.36
N VAL A 2 20.09 -7.95 3.73
CA VAL A 2 19.13 -6.96 4.27
C VAL A 2 18.99 -5.87 3.22
N LEU A 3 17.77 -5.65 2.75
CA LEU A 3 17.39 -4.49 1.94
C LEU A 3 16.83 -3.44 2.89
N SER A 4 17.22 -2.18 2.74
CA SER A 4 16.84 -1.12 3.68
C SER A 4 16.69 0.20 2.95
N ASP A 5 15.63 0.92 3.27
CA ASP A 5 15.37 2.29 2.81
C ASP A 5 15.74 3.35 3.86
N ARG A 6 16.43 2.98 4.96
CA ARG A 6 16.79 3.88 6.06
C ARG A 6 17.63 5.10 5.66
N ASP A 7 18.40 4.98 4.59
CA ASP A 7 19.22 6.08 4.07
C ASP A 7 18.42 7.03 3.16
N ALA A 8 17.11 6.81 2.98
CA ALA A 8 16.26 7.74 2.25
C ALA A 8 16.28 9.11 2.93
N GLY A 9 16.30 10.16 2.12
CA GLY A 9 16.51 11.52 2.60
C GLY A 9 16.27 12.54 1.50
N GLU A 10 16.53 13.81 1.80
CA GLU A 10 16.36 14.93 0.86
C GLU A 10 17.08 14.72 -0.48
N HIS A 11 18.22 14.00 -0.48
CA HIS A 11 19.01 13.76 -1.69
C HIS A 11 18.94 12.31 -2.18
N ARG A 12 18.12 11.46 -1.54
CA ARG A 12 18.07 10.02 -1.84
C ARG A 12 16.64 9.51 -1.78
N LEU A 13 16.10 9.19 -2.96
CA LEU A 13 14.78 8.60 -3.12
C LEU A 13 14.80 7.12 -2.72
N ALA A 14 13.81 6.70 -1.93
CA ALA A 14 13.61 5.29 -1.60
C ALA A 14 13.05 4.53 -2.81
N ILE A 15 13.59 3.35 -3.10
CA ILE A 15 12.94 2.39 -4.01
C ILE A 15 11.80 1.74 -3.23
N PRO A 16 10.58 1.59 -3.81
CA PRO A 16 9.49 0.90 -3.13
C PRO A 16 9.92 -0.48 -2.64
N GLY A 17 9.64 -0.77 -1.37
CA GLY A 17 10.14 -1.97 -0.69
C GLY A 17 9.72 -3.25 -1.41
N LEU A 18 8.50 -3.29 -1.92
CA LEU A 18 7.96 -4.41 -2.68
C LEU A 18 8.70 -4.64 -4.02
N LEU A 19 8.96 -3.57 -4.77
CA LEU A 19 9.69 -3.64 -6.03
C LEU A 19 11.13 -4.12 -5.79
N ALA A 20 11.81 -3.55 -4.79
CA ALA A 20 13.17 -3.92 -4.43
C ALA A 20 13.26 -5.40 -4.00
N ALA A 21 12.40 -5.82 -3.08
CA ALA A 21 12.37 -7.19 -2.58
C ALA A 21 12.07 -8.21 -3.69
N SER A 22 11.05 -7.96 -4.50
CA SER A 22 10.67 -8.88 -5.58
C SER A 22 11.75 -8.97 -6.65
N ALA A 23 12.32 -7.83 -7.08
CA ALA A 23 13.38 -7.82 -8.09
C ALA A 23 14.61 -8.65 -7.64
N VAL A 24 15.04 -8.49 -6.39
CA VAL A 24 16.14 -9.25 -5.80
C VAL A 24 15.77 -10.72 -5.65
N HIS A 25 14.58 -11.02 -5.14
CA HIS A 25 14.08 -12.38 -4.99
C HIS A 25 14.11 -13.15 -6.33
N GLN A 26 13.53 -12.55 -7.37
CA GLN A 26 13.47 -13.09 -8.72
C GLN A 26 14.87 -13.29 -9.32
N HIS A 27 15.77 -12.32 -9.13
CA HIS A 27 17.15 -12.45 -9.57
C HIS A 27 17.86 -13.62 -8.89
N LEU A 28 17.72 -13.74 -7.56
CA LEU A 28 18.33 -14.83 -6.80
C LEU A 28 17.78 -16.21 -7.19
N ILE A 29 16.49 -16.31 -7.53
CA ILE A 29 15.90 -17.55 -8.09
C ILE A 29 16.57 -17.90 -9.42
N ARG A 30 16.61 -16.95 -10.37
CA ARG A 30 17.22 -17.17 -11.71
C ARG A 30 18.69 -17.57 -11.64
N ARG A 31 19.40 -17.14 -10.59
CA ARG A 31 20.82 -17.49 -10.36
C ARG A 31 21.02 -18.75 -9.51
N GLY A 32 19.94 -19.39 -9.03
CA GLY A 32 20.03 -20.55 -8.13
C GLY A 32 20.61 -20.21 -6.75
N LEU A 33 20.57 -18.95 -6.33
CA LEU A 33 21.16 -18.46 -5.10
C LEU A 33 20.13 -18.28 -3.97
N ARG A 34 18.83 -18.25 -4.27
CA ARG A 34 17.78 -17.94 -3.28
C ARG A 34 17.76 -18.88 -2.06
N GLY A 35 18.05 -20.16 -2.26
CA GLY A 35 18.13 -21.15 -1.16
C GLY A 35 19.35 -21.00 -0.25
N ARG A 36 20.32 -20.13 -0.61
CA ARG A 36 21.57 -19.92 0.14
C ARG A 36 21.55 -18.67 1.02
N CYS A 37 20.48 -17.88 0.99
CA CYS A 37 20.38 -16.66 1.78
C CYS A 37 18.95 -16.34 2.19
N ALA A 38 18.80 -15.75 3.37
CA ALA A 38 17.57 -15.07 3.76
C ALA A 38 17.54 -13.64 3.19
N LEU A 39 16.34 -13.15 2.86
CA LEU A 39 16.03 -11.80 2.39
C LEU A 39 15.21 -11.07 3.46
N ILE A 40 15.82 -10.12 4.14
CA ILE A 40 15.15 -9.29 5.15
C ILE A 40 14.93 -7.91 4.54
N LEU A 41 13.76 -7.31 4.77
CA LEU A 41 13.45 -5.96 4.34
C LEU A 41 13.20 -5.05 5.54
N GLU A 42 13.96 -3.97 5.65
CA GLU A 42 13.61 -2.82 6.46
C GLU A 42 12.90 -1.80 5.58
N ALA A 43 11.64 -1.48 5.92
CA ALA A 43 10.76 -0.70 5.06
C ALA A 43 10.02 0.38 5.85
N ALA A 44 10.13 1.63 5.41
CA ALA A 44 9.30 2.72 5.87
C ALA A 44 7.88 2.67 5.26
N ASP A 45 7.74 2.09 4.06
CA ASP A 45 6.49 2.03 3.30
C ASP A 45 5.56 0.85 3.70
N ALA A 46 6.00 -0.01 4.62
CA ALA A 46 5.22 -1.14 5.12
C ALA A 46 4.45 -0.78 6.40
N CYS A 47 3.13 -0.58 6.31
CA CYS A 47 2.29 -0.21 7.46
C CYS A 47 0.94 -0.94 7.53
N THR A 48 0.61 -1.80 6.56
CA THR A 48 -0.66 -2.51 6.51
C THR A 48 -0.46 -4.02 6.42
N VAL A 49 -1.49 -4.78 6.79
CA VAL A 49 -1.54 -6.23 6.58
C VAL A 49 -1.26 -6.58 5.12
N HIS A 50 -1.81 -5.80 4.18
CA HIS A 50 -1.61 -6.06 2.75
C HIS A 50 -0.16 -5.86 2.31
N HIS A 51 0.55 -4.87 2.87
CA HIS A 51 1.99 -4.68 2.60
C HIS A 51 2.79 -5.90 3.07
N LEU A 52 2.49 -6.44 4.26
CA LEU A 52 3.16 -7.65 4.73
C LEU A 52 2.86 -8.86 3.83
N CYS A 53 1.59 -9.05 3.49
CA CYS A 53 1.17 -10.15 2.62
C CYS A 53 1.87 -10.10 1.26
N THR A 54 1.95 -8.93 0.62
CA THR A 54 2.63 -8.77 -0.67
C THR A 54 4.14 -8.99 -0.52
N LEU A 55 4.81 -8.36 0.44
CA LEU A 55 6.24 -8.55 0.68
C LEU A 55 6.63 -10.02 0.91
N LEU A 56 5.88 -10.73 1.75
CA LEU A 56 6.07 -12.17 1.98
C LEU A 56 5.78 -12.97 0.71
N GLY A 57 4.67 -12.69 0.03
CA GLY A 57 4.26 -13.34 -1.21
C GLY A 57 5.24 -13.15 -2.36
N TYR A 58 6.04 -12.09 -2.33
CA TYR A 58 7.11 -11.80 -3.30
C TYR A 58 8.52 -12.07 -2.76
N GLY A 59 8.63 -12.80 -1.65
CA GLY A 59 9.82 -13.57 -1.31
C GLY A 59 10.69 -13.01 -0.18
N THR A 60 10.24 -11.99 0.57
CA THR A 60 10.91 -11.61 1.83
C THR A 60 10.77 -12.74 2.86
N ASP A 61 11.82 -12.95 3.65
CA ASP A 61 11.83 -13.90 4.77
C ASP A 61 11.44 -13.25 6.10
N ALA A 62 11.76 -11.96 6.27
CA ALA A 62 11.36 -11.16 7.42
C ALA A 62 11.20 -9.69 6.99
N ILE A 63 10.34 -8.97 7.70
CA ILE A 63 10.02 -7.57 7.44
C ILE A 63 10.16 -6.80 8.74
N HIS A 64 10.90 -5.69 8.70
CA HIS A 64 11.04 -4.74 9.78
C HIS A 64 10.39 -3.40 9.36
N PRO A 65 9.10 -3.20 9.67
CA PRO A 65 8.35 -2.01 9.28
C PRO A 65 8.66 -0.83 10.21
N TYR A 66 9.93 -0.41 10.27
CA TYR A 66 10.46 0.43 11.36
C TYR A 66 9.72 1.77 11.52
N LEU A 67 9.30 2.41 10.43
CA LEU A 67 8.59 3.69 10.52
C LEU A 67 7.19 3.50 11.10
N ALA A 68 6.49 2.43 10.71
CA ALA A 68 5.18 2.11 11.27
C ALA A 68 5.27 1.75 12.76
N LEU A 69 6.31 1.03 13.17
CA LEU A 69 6.55 0.73 14.59
C LEU A 69 6.87 2.00 15.38
N ALA A 70 7.69 2.89 14.85
CA ALA A 70 7.99 4.18 15.47
C ALA A 70 6.73 5.06 15.58
N THR A 71 5.88 5.06 14.55
CA THR A 71 4.58 5.76 14.58
C THR A 71 3.68 5.18 15.65
N ALA A 72 3.53 3.85 15.73
CA ALA A 72 2.70 3.20 16.74
C ALA A 72 3.17 3.53 18.17
N ALA A 73 4.48 3.61 18.40
CA ALA A 73 5.05 4.02 19.68
C ALA A 73 4.83 5.50 20.01
N ALA A 74 4.69 6.36 18.98
CA ALA A 74 4.53 7.80 19.15
C ALA A 74 3.07 8.27 19.21
N THR A 75 2.12 7.43 18.78
CA THR A 75 0.68 7.76 18.70
C THR A 75 -0.17 6.92 19.66
N THR A 76 0.33 6.67 20.87
CA THR A 76 -0.40 5.89 21.88
C THR A 76 -1.44 6.75 22.59
N ASP A 77 -2.50 6.11 23.09
CA ASP A 77 -3.40 6.72 24.07
C ASP A 77 -2.67 6.86 25.42
N ASP A 78 -3.13 7.79 26.27
CA ASP A 78 -2.51 8.09 27.57
C ASP A 78 -2.37 6.86 28.50
N ASP A 79 -3.23 5.85 28.31
CA ASP A 79 -3.29 4.63 29.14
C ASP A 79 -2.45 3.46 28.60
N VAL A 80 -1.76 3.62 27.46
CA VAL A 80 -0.99 2.54 26.83
C VAL A 80 0.46 2.97 26.65
N ASP A 81 1.39 2.23 27.25
CA ASP A 81 2.81 2.51 27.08
C ASP A 81 3.27 2.19 25.63
N PRO A 82 4.30 2.88 25.11
CA PRO A 82 4.80 2.69 23.74
C PRO A 82 5.17 1.25 23.38
N GLU A 83 5.74 0.47 24.30
CA GLU A 83 6.13 -0.91 24.05
C GLU A 83 4.90 -1.81 23.87
N THR A 84 3.89 -1.60 24.71
CA THR A 84 2.59 -2.28 24.58
C THR A 84 1.88 -1.91 23.28
N ALA A 85 1.91 -0.65 22.86
CA ALA A 85 1.32 -0.23 21.58
C ALA A 85 1.98 -0.92 20.38
N VAL A 86 3.32 -0.98 20.36
CA VAL A 86 4.09 -1.71 19.34
C VAL A 86 3.71 -3.20 19.33
N ARG A 87 3.62 -3.84 20.50
CA ARG A 87 3.19 -5.24 20.61
C ARG A 87 1.77 -5.47 20.08
N HIS A 88 0.82 -4.58 20.38
CA HIS A 88 -0.54 -4.66 19.85
C HIS A 88 -0.57 -4.51 18.34
N TYR A 89 0.21 -3.57 17.78
CA TYR A 89 0.32 -3.38 16.35
C TYR A 89 0.88 -4.61 15.63
N ILE A 90 1.96 -5.21 16.16
CA ILE A 90 2.53 -6.46 15.63
C ILE A 90 1.49 -7.59 15.69
N ALA A 91 0.80 -7.76 16.82
CA ALA A 91 -0.23 -8.79 16.96
C ALA A 91 -1.39 -8.59 15.96
N ALA A 92 -1.80 -7.35 15.69
CA ALA A 92 -2.81 -7.03 14.70
C ALA A 92 -2.36 -7.41 13.28
N LEU A 93 -1.10 -7.11 12.93
CA LEU A 93 -0.50 -7.49 11.66
C LEU A 93 -0.43 -9.02 11.48
N GLU A 94 0.03 -9.74 12.49
CA GLU A 94 0.10 -11.21 12.47
C GLU A 94 -1.28 -11.87 12.32
N ASN A 95 -2.28 -11.37 13.05
CA ASN A 95 -3.65 -11.86 12.95
C ASN A 95 -4.24 -11.57 11.57
N GLY A 96 -3.98 -10.39 11.02
CA GLY A 96 -4.37 -10.02 9.67
C GLY A 96 -3.75 -10.92 8.61
N LEU A 97 -2.45 -11.20 8.72
CA LEU A 97 -1.74 -12.11 7.82
C LEU A 97 -2.34 -13.51 7.85
N ARG A 98 -2.56 -14.08 9.05
CA ARG A 98 -3.22 -15.38 9.22
C ARG A 98 -4.61 -15.40 8.58
N LYS A 99 -5.38 -14.32 8.73
CA LYS A 99 -6.71 -14.18 8.09
C LYS A 99 -6.61 -14.18 6.57
N VAL A 100 -5.62 -13.51 5.99
CA VAL A 100 -5.41 -13.51 4.52
C VAL A 100 -4.99 -14.89 4.04
N MET A 101 -4.04 -15.55 4.70
CA MET A 101 -3.61 -16.91 4.37
C MET A 101 -4.78 -17.91 4.43
N ALA A 102 -5.64 -17.79 5.45
CA ALA A 102 -6.81 -18.63 5.62
C ALA A 102 -7.83 -18.50 4.48
N LYS A 103 -7.96 -17.33 3.84
CA LYS A 103 -8.83 -17.15 2.66
C LYS A 103 -8.42 -18.05 1.48
N MET A 104 -7.14 -18.39 1.39
CA MET A 104 -6.58 -19.25 0.35
C MET A 104 -6.38 -20.70 0.81
N GLY A 105 -6.80 -21.04 2.04
CA GLY A 105 -6.61 -22.37 2.62
C GLY A 105 -5.15 -22.68 3.00
N ILE A 106 -4.30 -21.67 3.17
CA ILE A 106 -2.87 -21.86 3.49
C ILE A 106 -2.66 -21.82 4.99
N ALA A 107 -2.04 -22.87 5.53
CA ALA A 107 -1.83 -23.04 6.97
C ALA A 107 -0.42 -22.67 7.46
N THR A 108 0.58 -22.63 6.56
CA THR A 108 1.98 -22.34 6.92
C THR A 108 2.52 -21.15 6.14
N LEU A 109 3.32 -20.32 6.82
CA LEU A 109 3.91 -19.12 6.23
C LEU A 109 4.92 -19.48 5.14
N GLU A 110 5.63 -20.60 5.31
CA GLU A 110 6.59 -21.14 4.36
C GLU A 110 5.95 -21.40 2.99
N SER A 111 4.70 -21.88 2.95
CA SER A 111 3.97 -22.12 1.70
C SER A 111 3.44 -20.83 1.08
N TYR A 112 3.22 -19.79 1.89
CA TYR A 112 2.74 -18.49 1.41
C TYR A 112 3.87 -17.65 0.81
N LYS A 113 5.08 -17.78 1.35
CA LYS A 113 6.26 -17.01 0.92
C LYS A 113 6.63 -17.33 -0.53
N GLY A 114 6.74 -16.30 -1.36
CA GLY A 114 7.06 -16.46 -2.78
C GLY A 114 5.96 -17.09 -3.63
N ALA A 115 4.76 -17.37 -3.07
CA ALA A 115 3.67 -18.02 -3.78
C ALA A 115 2.95 -17.11 -4.79
N GLN A 116 3.18 -15.79 -4.71
CA GLN A 116 2.60 -14.78 -5.61
C GLN A 116 1.07 -14.90 -5.81
N LEU A 117 0.33 -15.01 -4.71
CA LEU A 117 -1.12 -15.16 -4.72
C LEU A 117 -1.84 -13.81 -4.92
N PHE A 118 -1.41 -13.07 -5.93
CA PHE A 118 -1.84 -11.71 -6.24
C PHE A 118 -2.05 -11.56 -7.75
N GLU A 119 -2.88 -10.57 -8.11
CA GLU A 119 -3.03 -10.09 -9.49
C GLU A 119 -2.59 -8.62 -9.52
N ALA A 120 -1.75 -8.26 -10.49
CA ALA A 120 -1.32 -6.90 -10.72
C ALA A 120 -2.31 -6.20 -11.66
N LEU A 121 -2.91 -5.11 -11.18
CA LEU A 121 -3.83 -4.28 -11.94
C LEU A 121 -3.19 -2.90 -12.17
N GLY A 122 -3.09 -2.47 -13.43
CA GLY A 122 -2.56 -1.15 -13.78
C GLY A 122 -1.04 -1.04 -13.73
N LEU A 123 -0.32 -2.15 -13.78
CA LEU A 123 1.13 -2.19 -13.96
C LEU A 123 1.46 -2.64 -15.37
N ASP A 124 2.51 -2.05 -15.94
CA ASP A 124 3.01 -2.44 -17.26
C ASP A 124 3.46 -3.91 -17.29
N GLY A 125 3.23 -4.57 -18.44
CA GLY A 125 3.54 -5.98 -18.63
C GLY A 125 5.03 -6.28 -18.51
N ASP A 126 5.90 -5.46 -19.10
CA ASP A 126 7.35 -5.67 -19.05
C ASP A 126 7.88 -5.49 -17.62
N LEU A 127 7.29 -4.56 -16.86
CA LEU A 127 7.59 -4.38 -15.44
C LEU A 127 7.23 -5.63 -14.63
N VAL A 128 6.03 -6.17 -14.84
CA VAL A 128 5.55 -7.38 -14.16
C VAL A 128 6.41 -8.58 -14.54
N ASP A 129 6.68 -8.80 -15.83
CA ASP A 129 7.49 -9.92 -16.31
C ASP A 129 8.91 -9.88 -15.75
N ARG A 130 9.48 -8.69 -15.59
CA ARG A 130 10.86 -8.54 -15.10
C ARG A 130 10.97 -8.67 -13.58
N HIS A 131 10.06 -8.02 -12.85
CA HIS A 131 10.19 -7.81 -11.40
C HIS A 131 9.23 -8.64 -10.57
N PHE A 132 8.12 -9.10 -11.14
CA PHE A 132 7.07 -9.89 -10.49
C PHE A 132 6.73 -11.15 -11.32
N THR A 133 7.75 -11.74 -11.96
CA THR A 133 7.63 -12.86 -12.91
C THR A 133 6.64 -13.92 -12.41
N GLY A 134 5.63 -14.22 -13.23
CA GLY A 134 4.58 -15.21 -12.93
C GLY A 134 3.29 -14.63 -12.35
N THR A 135 3.26 -13.34 -12.02
CA THR A 135 2.05 -12.64 -11.56
C THR A 135 1.13 -12.35 -12.74
N ALA A 136 -0.17 -12.64 -12.58
CA ALA A 136 -1.16 -12.27 -13.57
C ALA A 136 -1.28 -10.74 -13.66
N SER A 137 -1.21 -10.19 -14.87
CA SER A 137 -1.51 -8.78 -15.13
C SER A 137 -2.27 -8.64 -16.43
N ARG A 138 -3.59 -8.43 -16.33
CA ARG A 138 -4.49 -8.38 -17.49
C ARG A 138 -4.68 -6.96 -18.03
N LEU A 139 -4.45 -5.98 -17.16
CA LEU A 139 -4.60 -4.56 -17.45
C LEU A 139 -3.22 -3.93 -17.29
N GLY A 140 -2.60 -3.59 -18.43
CA GLY A 140 -1.36 -2.83 -18.44
C GLY A 140 -1.52 -1.45 -17.79
N GLY A 141 -0.41 -0.75 -17.57
CA GLY A 141 -0.47 0.58 -16.98
C GLY A 141 0.90 1.16 -16.70
N ALA A 142 1.14 1.54 -15.45
CA ALA A 142 2.35 2.25 -15.03
C ALA A 142 3.60 1.37 -15.16
N GLY A 143 4.61 1.89 -15.85
CA GLY A 143 5.96 1.35 -15.87
C GLY A 143 6.85 2.00 -14.82
N LEU A 144 8.17 1.78 -14.93
CA LEU A 144 9.13 2.34 -13.98
C LEU A 144 9.18 3.87 -14.03
N ALA A 145 8.96 4.47 -15.20
CA ALA A 145 9.01 5.92 -15.36
C ALA A 145 7.86 6.63 -14.63
N GLU A 146 6.65 6.09 -14.73
CA GLU A 146 5.46 6.58 -14.03
C GLU A 146 5.61 6.40 -12.51
N LEU A 147 6.07 5.23 -12.07
CA LEU A 147 6.34 4.98 -10.65
C LEU A 147 7.42 5.93 -10.09
N GLU A 148 8.48 6.18 -10.86
CA GLU A 148 9.51 7.14 -10.48
C GLU A 148 8.95 8.57 -10.39
N ALA A 149 8.12 8.98 -11.35
CA ALA A 149 7.51 10.31 -11.35
C ALA A 149 6.64 10.52 -10.10
N ASP A 150 5.82 9.54 -9.74
CA ASP A 150 4.98 9.56 -8.53
C ASP A 150 5.82 9.63 -7.25
N LEU A 151 6.87 8.80 -7.16
CA LEU A 151 7.78 8.82 -6.02
C LEU A 151 8.48 10.18 -5.89
N ARG A 152 8.93 10.77 -7.01
CA ARG A 152 9.55 12.11 -7.02
C ARG A 152 8.55 13.19 -6.62
N ALA A 153 7.27 13.07 -6.99
CA ALA A 153 6.24 14.02 -6.57
C ALA A 153 6.05 13.99 -5.05
N ARG A 154 5.88 12.80 -4.45
CA ARG A 154 5.76 12.62 -2.99
C ARG A 154 7.02 13.07 -2.25
N HIS A 155 8.19 12.80 -2.82
CA HIS A 155 9.46 13.23 -2.26
C HIS A 155 9.61 14.76 -2.24
N ARG A 156 9.22 15.45 -3.33
CA ARG A 156 9.16 16.92 -3.36
C ARG A 156 8.15 17.49 -2.35
N GLU A 157 7.02 16.83 -2.13
CA GLU A 157 6.06 17.24 -1.10
C GLU A 157 6.63 17.08 0.32
N ALA A 158 7.40 16.01 0.54
CA ALA A 158 8.02 15.72 1.83
C ALA A 158 9.19 16.69 2.16
N TYR A 159 10.05 17.00 1.18
CA TYR A 159 11.29 17.76 1.38
C TYR A 159 11.30 19.17 0.77
N GLY A 160 10.26 19.56 0.03
CA GLY A 160 10.13 20.89 -0.55
C GLY A 160 9.72 21.95 0.46
N GLU A 161 9.58 23.18 -0.02
CA GLU A 161 9.09 24.30 0.81
C GLU A 161 7.66 24.02 1.28
N ARG A 162 7.50 23.83 2.60
CA ARG A 162 6.19 23.65 3.22
C ARG A 162 5.58 25.00 3.57
N PRO A 163 4.27 25.21 3.33
CA PRO A 163 3.56 26.36 3.85
C PRO A 163 3.78 26.47 5.37
N ALA A 164 3.95 27.71 5.86
CA ALA A 164 4.08 27.95 7.30
C ALA A 164 2.86 27.36 8.04
N GLY A 165 3.11 26.41 8.95
CA GLY A 165 2.07 25.73 9.73
C GLY A 165 1.65 24.34 9.22
N ALA A 166 2.21 23.85 8.11
CA ALA A 166 2.00 22.46 7.65
C ALA A 166 2.80 21.45 8.49
N VAL A 167 2.35 21.22 9.73
CA VAL A 167 2.98 20.30 10.71
C VAL A 167 2.40 18.88 10.60
N PHE A 168 1.21 18.73 10.03
CA PHE A 168 0.47 17.46 9.96
C PHE A 168 0.42 16.87 8.55
N LEU A 169 0.25 15.56 8.49
CA LEU A 169 -0.08 14.88 7.23
C LEU A 169 -1.46 15.32 6.73
N PRO A 170 -1.70 15.31 5.40
CA PRO A 170 -3.04 15.48 4.86
C PRO A 170 -3.99 14.44 5.46
N VAL A 171 -5.23 14.86 5.75
CA VAL A 171 -6.26 13.97 6.32
C VAL A 171 -6.54 12.76 5.42
N GLY A 172 -6.42 12.97 4.10
CA GLY A 172 -6.80 12.00 3.09
C GLY A 172 -8.30 11.68 3.09
N GLY A 173 -8.73 10.89 2.13
CA GLY A 173 -10.11 10.51 1.90
C GLY A 173 -10.25 9.10 1.34
N MET A 174 -9.17 8.31 1.29
CA MET A 174 -9.19 6.97 0.69
C MET A 174 -10.28 6.03 1.26
N HIS A 175 -10.56 6.10 2.55
CA HIS A 175 -11.57 5.24 3.19
C HIS A 175 -12.94 5.91 3.35
N TYR A 176 -12.96 7.22 3.54
CA TYR A 176 -14.18 7.99 3.79
C TYR A 176 -14.10 9.30 3.05
N TRP A 177 -15.22 9.70 2.46
CA TRP A 177 -15.31 10.98 1.77
C TRP A 177 -14.89 12.15 2.67
N ARG A 178 -14.07 13.03 2.11
CA ARG A 178 -13.74 14.36 2.64
C ARG A 178 -13.86 15.37 1.51
N ARG A 179 -14.16 16.62 1.85
CA ARG A 179 -14.46 17.68 0.88
C ARG A 179 -13.31 17.93 -0.12
N ASP A 180 -12.07 17.94 0.35
CA ASP A 180 -10.89 18.31 -0.43
C ASP A 180 -9.89 17.15 -0.55
N ALA A 181 -10.40 15.92 -0.71
CA ALA A 181 -9.61 14.70 -0.80
C ALA A 181 -9.98 13.88 -2.05
N GLU A 182 -9.73 12.57 -2.03
CA GLU A 182 -10.05 11.65 -3.11
C GLU A 182 -11.53 11.72 -3.50
N HIS A 183 -11.81 11.52 -4.79
CA HIS A 183 -13.16 11.46 -5.32
C HIS A 183 -13.88 10.19 -4.84
N HIS A 184 -15.16 10.33 -4.47
CA HIS A 184 -16.07 9.22 -4.17
C HIS A 184 -17.34 9.40 -4.98
N ASP A 185 -17.76 8.35 -5.69
CA ASP A 185 -19.04 8.28 -6.40
C ASP A 185 -20.21 8.60 -5.45
N TRP A 186 -20.10 8.09 -4.22
CA TRP A 186 -21.01 8.40 -3.11
C TRP A 186 -20.47 9.55 -2.27
N ASN A 187 -21.02 10.73 -2.48
CA ASN A 187 -20.71 11.94 -1.73
C ASN A 187 -22.00 12.66 -1.32
N PRO A 188 -21.95 13.70 -0.47
CA PRO A 188 -23.15 14.39 0.00
C PRO A 188 -24.06 14.90 -1.13
N ASP A 189 -23.48 15.32 -2.26
CA ASP A 189 -24.24 15.84 -3.39
C ASP A 189 -24.96 14.73 -4.15
N THR A 190 -24.25 13.64 -4.51
CA THR A 190 -24.84 12.50 -5.23
C THR A 190 -25.89 11.79 -4.36
N LEU A 191 -25.64 11.63 -3.06
CA LEU A 191 -26.61 11.08 -2.12
C LEU A 191 -27.84 11.99 -1.95
N GLY A 192 -27.63 13.31 -1.84
CA GLY A 192 -28.71 14.28 -1.72
C GLY A 192 -29.64 14.27 -2.92
N LEU A 193 -29.07 14.25 -4.14
CA LEU A 193 -29.84 14.17 -5.38
C LEU A 193 -30.63 12.86 -5.48
N LEU A 194 -30.01 11.71 -5.18
CA LEU A 194 -30.69 10.42 -5.24
C LEU A 194 -31.85 10.34 -4.23
N GLN A 195 -31.64 10.81 -3.01
CA GLN A 195 -32.69 10.84 -1.98
C GLN A 195 -33.85 11.76 -2.35
N ALA A 196 -33.54 12.94 -2.91
CA ALA A 196 -34.56 13.88 -3.37
C ALA A 196 -35.37 13.31 -4.55
N ALA A 197 -34.70 12.71 -5.54
CA ALA A 197 -35.33 12.06 -6.67
C ALA A 197 -36.31 10.95 -6.22
N ALA A 198 -35.88 10.09 -5.30
CA ALA A 198 -36.70 8.99 -4.79
C ALA A 198 -37.88 9.45 -3.95
N ARG A 199 -37.71 10.46 -3.09
CA ARG A 199 -38.79 10.97 -2.22
C ARG A 199 -39.84 11.77 -2.98
N GLN A 200 -39.44 12.45 -4.05
CA GLN A 200 -40.31 13.34 -4.82
C GLN A 200 -40.83 12.70 -6.11
N ASP A 201 -40.43 11.45 -6.41
CA ASP A 201 -40.70 10.77 -7.68
C ASP A 201 -40.35 11.64 -8.91
N ASN A 202 -39.15 12.25 -8.87
CA ASN A 202 -38.75 13.27 -9.82
C ASN A 202 -37.62 12.79 -10.75
N ALA A 203 -38.00 12.46 -11.99
CA ALA A 203 -37.08 12.01 -13.04
C ALA A 203 -36.07 13.07 -13.50
N ALA A 204 -36.34 14.37 -13.30
CA ALA A 204 -35.36 15.42 -13.62
C ALA A 204 -34.22 15.45 -12.61
N ILE A 205 -34.54 15.34 -11.31
CA ILE A 205 -33.52 15.26 -10.24
C ILE A 205 -32.70 13.97 -10.39
N TYR A 206 -33.35 12.86 -10.79
CA TYR A 206 -32.62 11.62 -11.08
C TYR A 206 -31.63 11.77 -12.24
N ARG A 207 -31.99 12.51 -13.30
CA ARG A 207 -31.07 12.80 -14.40
C ARG A 207 -29.87 13.62 -13.93
N GLU A 208 -30.08 14.62 -13.08
CA GLU A 208 -28.98 15.38 -12.49
C GLU A 208 -28.05 14.49 -11.64
N PHE A 209 -28.61 13.58 -10.83
CA PHE A 209 -27.82 12.56 -10.13
C PHE A 209 -26.99 11.71 -11.09
N ALA A 210 -27.61 11.19 -12.15
CA ALA A 210 -26.95 10.33 -13.14
C ALA A 210 -25.83 11.08 -13.87
N ASP A 211 -26.06 12.33 -14.25
CA ASP A 211 -25.06 13.18 -14.90
C ASP A 211 -23.87 13.44 -13.97
N ARG A 212 -24.10 13.59 -12.66
CA ARG A 212 -23.03 13.78 -11.66
C ARG A 212 -22.20 12.53 -11.41
N VAL A 213 -22.79 11.34 -11.49
CA VAL A 213 -22.10 10.05 -11.27
C VAL A 213 -21.35 9.60 -12.52
N ASN A 214 -21.85 9.95 -13.72
CA ASN A 214 -21.25 9.54 -14.99
C ASN A 214 -20.23 10.55 -15.56
N ALA A 215 -20.01 11.68 -14.88
CA ALA A 215 -19.05 12.71 -15.26
C ALA A 215 -17.61 12.28 -14.94
#